data_AF-A0A6G4QS51-F1
#
_entry.id   AF-A0A6G4QS51-F1
#
_cell.length_a   1.000
_cell.length_b   1.000
_cell.length_c   1.000
_cell.angle_alpha   90.00
_cell.angle_beta   90.00
_cell.angle_gamma   90.00
#
_symmetry.space_group_name_H-M   'P 1'
#
loop_
_entity.id
_entity.type
_entity.pdbx_description
1 polymer ?
#
loop_
_entity_poly.entity_id
_entity_poly.type
_entity_poly.pdbx_seq_one_letter_code
_entity_poly.pdbx_strand_id
1 'polypeptide(L)'
;MSGRFKGFKRWIFAGCVLVLGLVLTAAFYWRYDILRTTLDPKVPFQTYDPPPAPNYADPAAWALLPRGATGMDRAADVFFVHPTTFDGGRDWNAPFDQPKANRYLNRVVLPNYAAPFSRVGRIFAPHYRQASLYTFLTLRDDAREARRFAYGDVRDAFRAWRDRYDQGRPLVLVGVEQGGGLLARLVAEEIAPNPALKARLAGVYLIETAVPADEYGPGASVPACARRDEAGCVVAWASLTDGDFQKAQEWLGRSLTWRGSDQLENLNGRKPLCVNPLLGARTEERAPARLNLGSVNATGLEWGARPAFLKRQVWAQCENGLLHTGRPKSASLRDTGSWTDRRKVDGYNLFWADIEADAAARVAALEKREPPVIRASQP
;
A
#
# COMPACT_ATOMS: atom_id res chain seq x y z
N MET A 1 50.77 -36.14 37.96
CA MET A 1 49.85 -34.96 37.92
C MET A 1 49.22 -34.66 36.54
N SER A 2 49.38 -35.49 35.49
CA SER A 2 48.84 -35.16 34.14
C SER A 2 47.39 -35.62 33.86
N GLY A 3 46.80 -36.48 34.70
CA GLY A 3 45.42 -36.99 34.53
C GLY A 3 44.32 -35.99 34.90
N ARG A 4 44.52 -35.14 35.92
CA ARG A 4 43.53 -34.16 36.39
C ARG A 4 43.28 -33.02 35.39
N PHE A 5 44.30 -32.63 34.62
CA PHE A 5 44.19 -31.56 33.62
C PHE A 5 43.35 -31.95 32.38
N LYS A 6 43.30 -33.24 32.01
CA LYS A 6 42.47 -33.71 30.89
C LYS A 6 40.97 -33.69 31.22
N GLY A 7 40.60 -33.98 32.48
CA GLY A 7 39.22 -33.86 32.95
C GLY A 7 38.73 -32.41 32.98
N PHE A 8 39.55 -31.49 33.49
CA PHE A 8 39.21 -30.07 33.58
C PHE A 8 39.00 -29.41 32.21
N LYS A 9 39.85 -29.71 31.21
CA LYS A 9 39.66 -29.22 29.83
C LYS A 9 38.37 -29.74 29.18
N ARG A 10 37.95 -30.97 29.50
CA ARG A 10 36.67 -31.54 29.02
C ARG A 10 35.46 -30.84 29.63
N TRP A 11 35.52 -30.47 30.91
CA TRP A 11 34.46 -29.70 31.57
C TRP A 11 34.38 -28.26 31.05
N ILE A 12 35.51 -27.60 30.79
CA ILE A 12 35.52 -26.29 30.12
C ILE A 12 34.90 -26.40 28.74
N PHE A 13 35.31 -27.38 27.93
CA PHE A 13 34.76 -27.57 26.59
C PHE A 13 33.25 -27.85 26.63
N ALA A 14 32.79 -28.75 27.50
CA ALA A 14 31.36 -29.03 27.68
C ALA A 14 30.59 -27.79 28.14
N GLY A 15 31.16 -26.99 29.04
CA GLY A 15 30.61 -25.71 29.48
C GLY A 15 30.51 -24.70 28.34
N CYS A 16 31.56 -24.56 27.52
CA CYS A 16 31.54 -23.70 26.33
C CYS A 16 30.49 -24.15 25.31
N VAL A 17 30.35 -25.45 25.06
CA VAL A 17 29.32 -25.99 24.16
C VAL A 17 27.91 -25.74 24.70
N LEU A 18 27.69 -25.91 26.00
CA LEU A 18 26.41 -25.61 26.64
C LEU A 18 26.07 -24.13 26.57
N VAL A 19 27.02 -23.24 26.91
CA VAL A 19 26.84 -21.79 26.80
C VAL A 19 26.58 -21.37 25.36
N LEU A 20 27.33 -21.89 24.40
CA LEU A 20 27.10 -21.63 22.98
C LEU A 20 25.69 -22.10 22.56
N GLY A 21 25.27 -23.29 23.00
CA GLY A 21 23.93 -23.81 22.76
C GLY A 21 22.83 -22.91 23.34
N LEU A 22 23.00 -22.42 24.57
CA LEU A 22 22.08 -21.47 25.20
C LEU A 22 22.04 -20.12 24.46
N VAL A 23 23.19 -19.58 24.06
CA VAL A 23 23.29 -18.34 23.28
C VAL A 23 22.62 -18.48 21.91
N LEU A 24 22.87 -19.58 21.20
CA LEU A 24 22.23 -19.85 19.90
C LEU A 24 20.71 -20.02 20.05
N THR A 25 20.26 -20.69 21.12
CA THR A 25 18.84 -20.86 21.41
C THR A 25 18.18 -19.52 21.73
N ALA A 26 18.79 -18.72 22.62
CA ALA A 26 18.30 -17.37 22.94
C ALA A 26 18.27 -16.47 21.70
N ALA A 27 19.32 -16.48 20.88
CA ALA A 27 19.37 -15.74 19.62
C ALA A 27 18.28 -16.19 18.64
N PHE A 28 17.97 -17.49 18.58
CA PHE A 28 16.88 -18.01 17.75
C PHE A 28 15.50 -17.54 18.24
N TYR A 29 15.27 -17.56 19.55
CA TYR A 29 14.02 -17.07 20.14
C TYR A 29 13.86 -15.55 19.97
N TRP A 30 14.93 -14.77 20.15
CA TRP A 30 14.89 -13.30 20.12
C TRP A 30 15.20 -12.70 18.75
N ARG A 31 15.38 -13.53 17.71
CA ARG A 31 15.81 -13.09 16.37
C ARG A 31 14.96 -11.95 15.79
N TYR A 32 13.64 -11.95 16.04
CA TYR A 32 12.74 -10.95 15.49
C TYR A 32 12.83 -9.62 16.23
N ASP A 33 13.06 -9.64 17.54
CA ASP A 33 13.30 -8.42 18.32
C ASP A 33 14.65 -7.81 17.98
N ILE A 34 15.67 -8.65 17.77
CA ILE A 34 16.97 -8.21 17.26
C ILE A 34 16.82 -7.54 15.89
N LEU A 35 16.17 -8.22 14.93
CA LEU A 35 15.93 -7.67 13.59
C LEU A 35 15.09 -6.40 13.63
N ARG A 36 14.07 -6.31 14.49
CA ARG A 36 13.30 -5.08 14.65
C ARG A 36 14.15 -3.95 15.22
N THR A 37 15.04 -4.26 16.15
CA THR A 37 15.93 -3.28 16.80
C THR A 37 16.95 -2.71 15.83
N THR A 38 17.40 -3.47 14.83
CA THR A 38 18.31 -2.97 13.79
C THR A 38 17.64 -2.02 12.79
N LEU A 39 16.30 -1.99 12.76
CA LEU A 39 15.54 -1.06 11.92
C LEU A 39 15.20 0.27 12.61
N ASP A 40 15.44 0.36 13.93
CA ASP A 40 15.14 1.53 14.74
C ASP A 40 16.16 2.67 14.52
N PRO A 41 15.74 3.88 14.12
CA PRO A 41 16.61 5.04 13.91
C PRO A 41 17.42 5.50 15.12
N LYS A 42 17.03 5.09 16.34
CA LYS A 42 17.68 5.48 17.62
C LYS A 42 17.72 6.98 17.91
N VAL A 43 17.06 7.80 17.09
CA VAL A 43 16.88 9.24 17.29
C VAL A 43 15.40 9.57 17.44
N PRO A 44 14.99 10.44 18.38
CA PRO A 44 13.62 10.96 18.43
C PRO A 44 13.26 11.69 17.14
N PHE A 45 11.99 11.64 16.71
CA PHE A 45 11.60 12.27 15.44
C PHE A 45 11.70 13.80 15.48
N GLN A 46 11.52 14.41 16.65
CA GLN A 46 11.50 15.86 16.83
C GLN A 46 12.87 16.51 16.60
N THR A 47 13.95 15.73 16.77
CA THR A 47 15.34 16.16 16.52
C THR A 47 15.95 15.46 15.30
N TYR A 48 15.16 14.67 14.58
CA TYR A 48 15.59 13.99 13.36
C TYR A 48 15.66 14.99 12.20
N ASP A 49 16.77 14.95 11.46
CA ASP A 49 16.90 15.68 10.21
C ASP A 49 16.50 14.76 9.04
N PRO A 50 15.32 14.98 8.41
CA PRO A 50 14.86 14.12 7.33
C PRO A 50 15.72 14.31 6.08
N PRO A 51 15.81 13.30 5.20
CA PRO A 51 16.52 13.41 3.94
C PRO A 51 15.96 14.57 3.08
N PRO A 52 16.76 15.11 2.13
CA PRO A 52 16.30 16.16 1.24
C PRO A 52 14.99 15.82 0.54
N ALA A 53 14.13 16.83 0.40
CA ALA A 53 12.84 16.67 -0.28
C ALA A 53 13.03 16.37 -1.78
N PRO A 54 12.20 15.50 -2.39
CA PRO A 54 12.20 15.31 -3.83
C PRO A 54 11.81 16.61 -4.56
N ASN A 55 12.49 16.92 -5.66
CA ASN A 55 12.05 17.98 -6.57
C ASN A 55 11.15 17.39 -7.65
N TYR A 56 9.83 17.57 -7.55
CA TYR A 56 8.87 16.99 -8.50
C TYR A 56 8.87 17.62 -9.90
N ALA A 57 9.67 18.67 -10.13
CA ALA A 57 9.99 19.13 -11.48
C ALA A 57 11.00 18.20 -12.19
N ASP A 58 11.77 17.42 -11.43
CA ASP A 58 12.74 16.46 -11.96
C ASP A 58 12.07 15.10 -12.22
N PRO A 59 12.19 14.52 -13.43
CA PRO A 59 11.76 13.16 -13.71
C PRO A 59 12.31 12.09 -12.74
N ALA A 60 13.48 12.29 -12.12
CA ALA A 60 14.06 11.37 -11.15
C ALA A 60 13.28 11.29 -9.83
N ALA A 61 12.44 12.29 -9.52
CA ALA A 61 11.54 12.25 -8.37
C ALA A 61 10.29 11.36 -8.60
N TRP A 62 10.18 10.72 -9.77
CA TRP A 62 9.06 9.88 -10.15
C TRP A 62 9.53 8.44 -10.42
N ALA A 63 8.98 7.49 -9.68
CA ALA A 63 9.18 6.06 -9.94
C ALA A 63 8.57 5.65 -11.28
N LEU A 64 7.41 6.26 -11.62
CA LEU A 64 6.81 6.19 -12.94
C LEU A 64 6.38 7.57 -13.38
N LEU A 65 6.89 7.98 -14.54
CA LEU A 65 6.47 9.18 -15.24
C LEU A 65 6.26 8.80 -16.72
N PRO A 66 5.04 8.92 -17.27
CA PRO A 66 4.79 8.65 -18.67
C PRO A 66 5.68 9.53 -19.56
N ARG A 67 6.40 8.93 -20.52
CA ARG A 67 7.26 9.63 -21.48
C ARG A 67 6.71 9.44 -22.90
N GLY A 68 6.76 10.48 -23.74
CA GLY A 68 6.42 10.41 -25.17
C GLY A 68 4.94 10.14 -25.48
N ALA A 69 4.65 9.74 -26.73
CA ALA A 69 3.30 9.40 -27.20
C ALA A 69 2.75 8.10 -26.57
N THR A 70 3.60 7.29 -25.94
CA THR A 70 3.22 6.05 -25.25
C THR A 70 2.38 6.38 -24.02
N GLY A 71 1.06 6.32 -24.20
CA GLY A 71 0.08 6.61 -23.15
C GLY A 71 -1.05 7.55 -23.58
N MET A 72 -0.97 8.21 -24.76
CA MET A 72 -2.07 9.04 -25.25
C MET A 72 -3.34 8.23 -25.55
N ASP A 73 -3.19 6.96 -25.93
CA ASP A 73 -4.29 6.02 -26.20
C ASP A 73 -5.00 5.52 -24.92
N ARG A 74 -4.54 5.93 -23.73
CA ARG A 74 -5.24 5.57 -22.48
C ARG A 74 -6.45 6.47 -22.30
N ALA A 75 -7.42 6.04 -21.48
CA ALA A 75 -8.62 6.83 -21.20
C ALA A 75 -8.42 7.78 -20.01
N ALA A 76 -7.67 7.36 -19.00
CA ALA A 76 -7.51 8.08 -17.74
C ALA A 76 -6.06 8.50 -17.43
N ASP A 77 -5.91 9.26 -16.35
CA ASP A 77 -4.68 9.42 -15.59
C ASP A 77 -4.81 8.69 -14.25
N VAL A 78 -3.72 8.04 -13.83
CA VAL A 78 -3.64 7.26 -12.59
C VAL A 78 -2.55 7.88 -11.73
N PHE A 79 -2.93 8.42 -10.58
CA PHE A 79 -1.97 8.87 -9.57
C PHE A 79 -1.78 7.75 -8.54
N PHE A 80 -0.59 7.14 -8.53
CA PHE A 80 -0.28 5.95 -7.75
C PHE A 80 0.69 6.25 -6.60
N VAL A 81 0.21 6.14 -5.36
CA VAL A 81 1.01 6.28 -4.14
C VAL A 81 1.42 4.89 -3.65
N HIS A 82 2.70 4.57 -3.80
CA HIS A 82 3.24 3.26 -3.48
C HIS A 82 3.26 2.99 -1.96
N PRO A 83 3.31 1.73 -1.50
CA PRO A 83 3.41 1.37 -0.09
C PRO A 83 4.84 1.56 0.44
N THR A 84 5.06 1.18 1.68
CA THR A 84 6.40 1.11 2.28
C THR A 84 7.29 0.07 1.59
N THR A 85 8.47 0.48 1.17
CA THR A 85 9.52 -0.34 0.54
C THR A 85 10.86 -0.21 1.26
N PHE A 86 11.04 0.84 2.07
CA PHE A 86 12.20 1.07 2.90
C PHE A 86 12.10 0.35 4.25
N ASP A 87 13.14 -0.39 4.63
CA ASP A 87 13.13 -1.16 5.88
C ASP A 87 13.26 -0.28 7.13
N GLY A 88 14.01 0.83 7.03
CA GLY A 88 14.51 1.59 8.18
C GLY A 88 16.00 1.37 8.37
N GLY A 89 16.47 1.49 9.60
CA GLY A 89 17.89 1.54 9.95
C GLY A 89 18.16 2.85 10.65
N ARG A 90 19.01 3.70 10.09
CA ARG A 90 19.36 5.02 10.67
C ARG A 90 18.29 6.11 10.49
N ASP A 91 17.35 5.89 9.58
CA ASP A 91 16.41 6.91 9.09
C ASP A 91 14.96 6.53 9.37
N TRP A 92 14.16 7.48 9.86
CA TRP A 92 12.71 7.30 10.00
C TRP A 92 12.01 7.25 8.65
N ASN A 93 12.44 8.10 7.72
CA ASN A 93 11.88 8.25 6.38
C ASN A 93 12.97 8.00 5.34
N ALA A 94 12.61 7.32 4.24
CA ALA A 94 13.58 6.97 3.22
C ALA A 94 14.07 8.21 2.45
N PRO A 95 15.38 8.31 2.12
CA PRO A 95 15.79 9.09 0.97
C PRO A 95 15.02 8.62 -0.27
N PHE A 96 14.53 9.55 -1.09
CA PHE A 96 13.67 9.20 -2.21
C PHE A 96 14.38 8.36 -3.29
N ASP A 97 15.72 8.45 -3.33
CA ASP A 97 16.62 7.75 -4.23
C ASP A 97 17.28 6.50 -3.60
N GLN A 98 16.81 6.05 -2.42
CA GLN A 98 17.44 4.95 -1.69
C GLN A 98 17.49 3.66 -2.54
N PRO A 99 18.69 3.13 -2.87
CA PRO A 99 18.83 2.10 -3.92
C PRO A 99 18.12 0.77 -3.64
N LYS A 100 18.13 0.26 -2.40
CA LYS A 100 17.45 -0.97 -1.99
C LYS A 100 15.94 -0.80 -2.01
N ALA A 101 15.42 0.32 -1.50
CA ALA A 101 13.99 0.63 -1.51
C ALA A 101 13.49 0.77 -2.95
N ASN A 102 14.22 1.50 -3.80
CA ASN A 102 13.87 1.68 -5.21
C ASN A 102 13.95 0.38 -6.01
N ARG A 103 14.93 -0.50 -5.72
CA ARG A 103 14.98 -1.84 -6.32
C ARG A 103 13.75 -2.67 -5.94
N TYR A 104 13.33 -2.63 -4.68
CA TYR A 104 12.14 -3.35 -4.22
C TYR A 104 10.87 -2.77 -4.84
N LEU A 105 10.72 -1.44 -4.86
CA LEU A 105 9.63 -0.73 -5.52
C LEU A 105 9.51 -1.17 -6.99
N ASN A 106 10.60 -1.11 -7.75
CA ASN A 106 10.60 -1.40 -9.18
C ASN A 106 10.37 -2.87 -9.50
N ARG A 107 10.94 -3.78 -8.71
CA ARG A 107 10.87 -5.22 -9.00
C ARG A 107 9.65 -5.90 -8.42
N VAL A 108 9.12 -5.41 -7.31
CA VAL A 108 8.04 -6.09 -6.57
C VAL A 108 6.76 -5.29 -6.63
N VAL A 109 6.79 -4.03 -6.20
CA VAL A 109 5.56 -3.26 -5.99
C VAL A 109 4.93 -2.82 -7.30
N LEU A 110 5.68 -2.13 -8.18
CA LEU A 110 5.10 -1.55 -9.39
C LEU A 110 4.44 -2.61 -10.30
N PRO A 111 5.07 -3.77 -10.58
CA PRO A 111 4.44 -4.82 -11.39
C PRO A 111 3.18 -5.43 -10.75
N ASN A 112 3.13 -5.53 -9.42
CA ASN A 112 2.00 -6.16 -8.72
C ASN A 112 0.83 -5.20 -8.46
N TYR A 113 1.10 -3.92 -8.20
CA TYR A 113 0.09 -2.99 -7.69
C TYR A 113 -0.16 -1.77 -8.58
N ALA A 114 0.83 -1.28 -9.33
CA ALA A 114 0.63 -0.19 -10.30
C ALA A 114 0.21 -0.73 -11.67
N ALA A 115 0.82 -1.83 -12.13
CA ALA A 115 0.57 -2.40 -13.45
C ALA A 115 -0.89 -2.82 -13.74
N PRO A 116 -1.74 -3.23 -12.76
CA PRO A 116 -3.17 -3.44 -13.01
C PRO A 116 -3.87 -2.24 -13.66
N PHE A 117 -3.36 -1.03 -13.43
CA PHE A 117 -3.91 0.21 -13.96
C PHE A 117 -3.25 0.66 -15.27
N SER A 118 -2.22 -0.04 -15.74
CA SER A 118 -1.39 0.38 -16.90
C SER A 118 -2.16 0.38 -18.22
N ARG A 119 -3.23 -0.42 -18.30
CA ARG A 119 -4.16 -0.45 -19.43
C ARG A 119 -5.31 0.56 -19.30
N VAL A 120 -5.53 1.09 -18.10
CA VAL A 120 -6.61 2.02 -17.77
C VAL A 120 -6.17 3.46 -18.03
N GLY A 121 -4.98 3.83 -17.54
CA GLY A 121 -4.51 5.21 -17.57
C GLY A 121 -3.00 5.37 -17.68
N ARG A 122 -2.57 6.62 -17.90
CA ARG A 122 -1.17 7.03 -17.75
C ARG A 122 -0.83 7.02 -16.27
N ILE A 123 0.21 6.28 -15.85
CA ILE A 123 0.53 6.11 -14.43
C ILE A 123 1.62 7.10 -14.01
N PHE A 124 1.29 7.93 -13.04
CA PHE A 124 2.19 8.85 -12.34
C PHE A 124 2.41 8.30 -10.93
N ALA A 125 3.62 7.85 -10.63
CA ALA A 125 3.99 7.34 -9.31
C ALA A 125 5.18 8.14 -8.77
N PRO A 126 4.98 9.03 -7.77
CA PRO A 126 6.09 9.78 -7.20
C PRO A 126 6.95 8.89 -6.30
N HIS A 127 8.25 9.16 -6.27
CA HIS A 127 9.04 8.86 -5.09
C HIS A 127 8.69 9.89 -4.01
N TYR A 128 8.63 9.46 -2.76
CA TYR A 128 8.42 10.32 -1.61
C TYR A 128 9.24 9.81 -0.44
N ARG A 129 9.47 10.64 0.57
CA ARG A 129 10.16 10.23 1.82
C ARG A 129 9.22 9.39 2.67
N GLN A 130 8.92 8.20 2.17
CA GLN A 130 8.10 7.17 2.79
C GLN A 130 8.63 6.84 4.18
N ALA A 131 7.73 6.72 5.15
CA ALA A 131 8.07 6.21 6.47
C ALA A 131 8.59 4.76 6.34
N SER A 132 9.60 4.41 7.13
CA SER A 132 10.20 3.08 7.12
C SER A 132 9.24 1.99 7.63
N LEU A 133 9.53 0.73 7.27
CA LEU A 133 8.83 -0.44 7.80
C LEU A 133 8.84 -0.46 9.34
N TYR A 134 9.94 -0.01 9.97
CA TYR A 134 10.03 0.09 11.43
C TYR A 134 8.85 0.85 12.03
N THR A 135 8.34 1.88 11.35
CA THR A 135 7.21 2.66 11.85
C THR A 135 5.96 1.81 12.05
N PHE A 136 5.72 0.80 11.21
CA PHE A 136 4.61 -0.17 11.31
C PHE A 136 4.83 -1.22 12.40
N LEU A 137 6.09 -1.48 12.73
CA LEU A 137 6.49 -2.46 13.73
C LEU A 137 6.43 -1.91 15.15
N THR A 138 6.26 -0.60 15.35
CA THR A 138 6.21 0.05 16.67
C THR A 138 4.96 0.91 16.88
N LEU A 139 4.68 1.25 18.14
CA LEU A 139 3.56 2.12 18.56
C LEU A 139 4.03 3.50 19.05
N ARG A 140 5.32 3.80 18.93
CA ARG A 140 5.93 5.08 19.34
C ARG A 140 5.30 6.23 18.56
N ASP A 141 5.15 7.38 19.22
CA ASP A 141 4.65 8.59 18.55
C ASP A 141 5.60 9.07 17.45
N ASP A 142 6.92 8.88 17.60
CA ASP A 142 7.90 9.11 16.53
C ASP A 142 7.54 8.39 15.22
N ALA A 143 6.99 7.18 15.32
CA ALA A 143 6.57 6.41 14.16
C ALA A 143 5.31 6.98 13.51
N ARG A 144 4.41 7.59 14.28
CA ARG A 144 3.25 8.31 13.75
C ARG A 144 3.71 9.58 13.04
N GLU A 145 4.61 10.34 13.66
CA GLU A 145 5.17 11.57 13.09
C GLU A 145 5.90 11.29 11.77
N ALA A 146 6.69 10.23 11.69
CA ALA A 146 7.33 9.80 10.45
C ALA A 146 6.33 9.46 9.32
N ARG A 147 5.23 8.75 9.66
CA ARG A 147 4.15 8.46 8.69
C ARG A 147 3.39 9.72 8.30
N ARG A 148 3.17 10.64 9.25
CA ARG A 148 2.51 11.92 8.99
C ARG A 148 3.33 12.80 8.07
N PHE A 149 4.64 12.88 8.31
CA PHE A 149 5.60 13.64 7.51
C PHE A 149 5.55 13.29 6.03
N ALA A 150 5.44 12.00 5.70
CA ALA A 150 5.40 11.51 4.33
C ALA A 150 4.23 12.08 3.50
N TYR A 151 3.16 12.55 4.14
CA TYR A 151 2.02 13.18 3.44
C TYR A 151 2.42 14.45 2.68
N GLY A 152 3.34 15.26 3.24
CA GLY A 152 3.76 16.52 2.61
C GLY A 152 4.29 16.29 1.20
N ASP A 153 5.16 15.30 1.04
CA ASP A 153 5.73 14.91 -0.24
C ASP A 153 4.65 14.39 -1.22
N VAL A 154 3.71 13.56 -0.77
CA VAL A 154 2.62 13.04 -1.62
C VAL A 154 1.70 14.17 -2.11
N ARG A 155 1.38 15.13 -1.24
CA ARG A 155 0.60 16.32 -1.60
C ARG A 155 1.34 17.18 -2.61
N ASP A 156 2.63 17.44 -2.37
CA ASP A 156 3.44 18.28 -3.23
C ASP A 156 3.66 17.61 -4.61
N ALA A 157 3.80 16.28 -4.66
CA ALA A 157 3.80 15.49 -5.89
C ALA A 157 2.47 15.61 -6.66
N PHE A 158 1.33 15.48 -5.96
CA PHE A 158 0.02 15.58 -6.58
C PHE A 158 -0.21 16.97 -7.19
N ARG A 159 0.18 18.03 -6.47
CA ARG A 159 0.13 19.41 -6.98
C ARG A 159 1.05 19.59 -8.19
N ALA A 160 2.28 19.08 -8.12
CA ALA A 160 3.20 19.13 -9.25
C ALA A 160 2.67 18.39 -10.48
N TRP A 161 1.97 17.26 -10.29
CA TRP A 161 1.28 16.55 -11.36
C TRP A 161 0.14 17.39 -11.94
N ARG A 162 -0.71 17.96 -11.08
CA ARG A 162 -1.84 18.80 -11.50
C ARG A 162 -1.39 19.98 -12.34
N ASP A 163 -0.29 20.62 -11.95
CA ASP A 163 0.20 21.82 -12.62
C ASP A 163 0.88 21.52 -13.97
N ARG A 164 1.43 20.31 -14.18
CA ARG A 164 2.27 19.98 -15.35
C ARG A 164 1.65 18.98 -16.31
N TYR A 165 0.82 18.06 -15.82
CA TYR A 165 0.41 16.88 -16.56
C TYR A 165 -1.11 16.65 -16.60
N ASP A 166 -1.89 17.25 -15.68
CA ASP A 166 -3.35 17.15 -15.73
C ASP A 166 -3.89 17.89 -16.96
N GLN A 167 -4.54 17.13 -17.84
CA GLN A 167 -5.11 17.61 -19.09
C GLN A 167 -6.65 17.50 -19.09
N GLY A 168 -7.29 17.51 -17.92
CA GLY A 168 -8.76 17.41 -17.86
C GLY A 168 -9.29 15.98 -18.04
N ARG A 169 -8.42 14.97 -17.92
CA ARG A 169 -8.74 13.55 -18.16
C ARG A 169 -9.46 12.91 -16.96
N PRO A 170 -10.19 11.80 -17.15
CA PRO A 170 -10.63 10.92 -16.06
C PRO A 170 -9.48 10.61 -15.10
N LEU A 171 -9.76 10.68 -13.79
CA LEU A 171 -8.76 10.52 -12.73
C LEU A 171 -9.04 9.25 -11.93
N VAL A 172 -8.03 8.38 -11.82
CA VAL A 172 -8.00 7.25 -10.90
C VAL A 172 -6.92 7.51 -9.86
N LEU A 173 -7.29 7.37 -8.59
CA LEU A 173 -6.36 7.53 -7.47
C LEU A 173 -6.11 6.16 -6.86
N VAL A 174 -4.84 5.79 -6.66
CA VAL A 174 -4.47 4.48 -6.13
C VAL A 174 -3.45 4.64 -5.05
N GLY A 175 -3.70 4.08 -3.88
CA GLY A 175 -2.79 4.06 -2.75
C GLY A 175 -2.75 2.66 -2.16
N VAL A 176 -1.56 2.19 -1.80
CA VAL A 176 -1.35 0.86 -1.25
C VAL A 176 -0.73 0.97 0.14
N GLU A 177 -1.29 0.30 1.14
CA GLU A 177 -0.79 0.27 2.53
C GLU A 177 -0.54 1.70 3.07
N GLN A 178 0.72 2.11 3.30
CA GLN A 178 1.07 3.49 3.69
C GLN A 178 0.51 4.49 2.69
N GLY A 179 0.72 4.22 1.40
CA GLY A 179 0.26 5.07 0.32
C GLY A 179 -1.27 5.19 0.28
N GLY A 180 -2.01 4.16 0.70
CA GLY A 180 -3.47 4.23 0.84
C GLY A 180 -3.89 5.15 1.97
N GLY A 181 -3.21 5.07 3.12
CA GLY A 181 -3.42 5.99 4.23
C GLY A 181 -3.12 7.44 3.84
N LEU A 182 -1.99 7.71 3.19
CA LEU A 182 -1.63 9.04 2.71
C LEU A 182 -2.63 9.55 1.65
N LEU A 183 -3.06 8.68 0.75
CA LEU A 183 -4.03 9.01 -0.29
C LEU A 183 -5.42 9.31 0.28
N ALA A 184 -5.85 8.67 1.36
CA ALA A 184 -7.11 8.99 2.02
C ALA A 184 -7.17 10.47 2.46
N ARG A 185 -6.08 10.98 3.04
CA ARG A 185 -5.95 12.42 3.37
C ARG A 185 -5.88 13.29 2.13
N LEU A 186 -5.18 12.86 1.07
CA LEU A 186 -5.16 13.59 -0.20
C LEU A 186 -6.57 13.73 -0.80
N VAL A 187 -7.38 12.68 -0.74
CA VAL A 187 -8.78 12.72 -1.20
C VAL A 187 -9.59 13.72 -0.39
N ALA A 188 -9.44 13.73 0.94
CA ALA A 188 -10.14 14.67 1.80
C ALA A 188 -9.73 16.14 1.56
N GLU A 189 -8.44 16.41 1.31
CA GLU A 189 -7.91 17.78 1.22
C GLU A 189 -7.87 18.35 -0.20
N GLU A 190 -7.59 17.54 -1.23
CA GLU A 190 -7.38 18.03 -2.60
C GLU A 190 -8.53 17.66 -3.55
N ILE A 191 -9.25 16.56 -3.28
CA ILE A 191 -10.30 16.05 -4.20
C ILE A 191 -11.70 16.48 -3.74
N ALA A 192 -12.08 16.17 -2.50
CA ALA A 192 -13.41 16.46 -1.96
C ALA A 192 -13.81 17.95 -2.09
N PRO A 193 -12.94 18.93 -1.75
CA PRO A 193 -13.28 20.35 -1.89
C PRO A 193 -13.15 20.88 -3.32
N ASN A 194 -12.67 20.10 -4.28
CA ASN A 194 -12.46 20.55 -5.67
C ASN A 194 -13.51 19.92 -6.62
N PRO A 195 -14.56 20.68 -7.03
CA PRO A 195 -15.60 20.16 -7.90
C PRO A 195 -15.09 19.67 -9.26
N ALA A 196 -14.06 20.30 -9.83
CA ALA A 196 -13.51 19.95 -11.13
C ALA A 196 -12.74 18.63 -11.12
N LEU A 197 -12.01 18.34 -10.03
CA LEU A 197 -11.35 17.05 -9.83
C LEU A 197 -12.39 15.97 -9.51
N LYS A 198 -13.35 16.27 -8.64
CA LYS A 198 -14.42 15.32 -8.28
C LYS A 198 -15.29 14.92 -9.47
N ALA A 199 -15.62 15.87 -10.35
CA ALA A 199 -16.41 15.60 -11.55
C ALA A 199 -15.73 14.62 -12.52
N ARG A 200 -14.40 14.50 -12.46
CA ARG A 200 -13.60 13.60 -13.29
C ARG A 200 -13.09 12.38 -12.54
N LEU A 201 -13.46 12.19 -11.27
CA LEU A 201 -12.99 11.06 -10.47
C LEU A 201 -13.68 9.78 -10.94
N ALA A 202 -12.90 8.85 -11.51
CA ALA A 202 -13.37 7.54 -11.91
C ALA A 202 -13.41 6.59 -10.70
N GLY A 203 -12.37 6.58 -9.87
CA GLY A 203 -12.36 5.77 -8.65
C GLY A 203 -11.14 6.03 -7.78
N VAL A 204 -11.28 5.71 -6.49
CA VAL A 204 -10.20 5.74 -5.50
C VAL A 204 -9.98 4.31 -5.00
N TYR A 205 -8.75 3.80 -5.10
CA TYR A 205 -8.37 2.47 -4.66
C TYR A 205 -7.44 2.58 -3.45
N LEU A 206 -7.92 2.19 -2.27
CA LEU A 206 -7.14 2.14 -1.03
C LEU A 206 -6.86 0.68 -0.69
N ILE A 207 -5.80 0.15 -1.28
CA ILE A 207 -5.47 -1.27 -1.31
C ILE A 207 -4.67 -1.63 -0.05
N GLU A 208 -5.01 -2.75 0.59
CA GLU A 208 -4.38 -3.19 1.86
C GLU A 208 -4.33 -2.08 2.92
N THR A 209 -5.42 -1.30 3.03
CA THR A 209 -5.50 -0.10 3.87
C THR A 209 -6.79 -0.11 4.69
N ALA A 210 -6.66 0.07 6.01
CA ALA A 210 -7.81 0.27 6.89
C ALA A 210 -8.18 1.75 6.93
N VAL A 211 -9.35 2.09 6.38
CA VAL A 211 -9.99 3.39 6.56
C VAL A 211 -11.35 3.20 7.23
N PRO A 212 -11.81 4.14 8.06
CA PRO A 212 -13.05 3.99 8.82
C PRO A 212 -14.28 4.07 7.91
N ALA A 213 -15.16 3.07 7.96
CA ALA A 213 -16.30 2.95 7.04
C ALA A 213 -17.32 4.10 7.16
N ASP A 214 -17.43 4.73 8.33
CA ASP A 214 -18.37 5.83 8.57
C ASP A 214 -18.00 7.12 7.83
N GLU A 215 -16.72 7.31 7.45
CA GLU A 215 -16.29 8.45 6.63
C GLU A 215 -16.66 8.31 5.14
N TYR A 216 -17.08 7.11 4.71
CA TYR A 216 -17.41 6.79 3.32
C TYR A 216 -18.87 6.33 3.17
N GLY A 217 -19.73 6.72 4.12
CA GLY A 217 -21.16 6.42 4.11
C GLY A 217 -21.95 7.19 3.06
N PRO A 218 -23.27 6.95 2.98
CA PRO A 218 -24.17 7.76 2.16
C PRO A 218 -24.05 9.25 2.56
N GLY A 219 -23.82 10.13 1.58
CA GLY A 219 -23.64 11.57 1.81
C GLY A 219 -22.18 12.03 1.97
N ALA A 220 -21.21 11.10 2.07
CA ALA A 220 -19.79 11.47 1.99
C ALA A 220 -19.47 12.11 0.63
N SER A 221 -18.49 13.03 0.60
CA SER A 221 -18.11 13.70 -0.66
C SER A 221 -17.56 12.72 -1.70
N VAL A 222 -16.93 11.63 -1.27
CA VAL A 222 -16.51 10.51 -2.12
C VAL A 222 -16.93 9.23 -1.38
N PRO A 223 -18.14 8.70 -1.64
CA PRO A 223 -18.69 7.57 -0.90
C PRO A 223 -18.00 6.26 -1.28
N ALA A 224 -18.19 5.21 -0.49
CA ALA A 224 -17.79 3.86 -0.87
C ALA A 224 -18.57 3.34 -2.08
N CYS A 225 -17.92 2.57 -2.94
CA CYS A 225 -18.56 2.01 -4.13
C CYS A 225 -19.60 0.94 -3.80
N ALA A 226 -20.79 1.06 -4.40
CA ALA A 226 -21.87 0.08 -4.28
C ALA A 226 -21.84 -0.96 -5.40
N ARG A 227 -21.23 -0.66 -6.55
CA ARG A 227 -21.12 -1.56 -7.72
C ARG A 227 -19.91 -1.21 -8.62
N ARG A 228 -19.53 -2.14 -9.51
CA ARG A 228 -18.37 -2.01 -10.43
C ARG A 228 -18.49 -0.89 -11.45
N ASP A 229 -19.71 -0.62 -11.91
CA ASP A 229 -20.01 0.37 -12.96
C ASP A 229 -20.44 1.72 -12.37
N GLU A 230 -19.92 2.06 -11.19
CA GLU A 230 -20.12 3.33 -10.51
C GLU A 230 -18.81 4.12 -10.45
N ALA A 231 -18.80 5.34 -10.97
CA ALA A 231 -17.64 6.23 -10.90
C ALA A 231 -17.71 7.18 -9.69
N GLY A 232 -16.56 7.71 -9.27
CA GLY A 232 -16.48 8.77 -8.25
C GLY A 232 -16.65 8.25 -6.82
N CYS A 233 -16.28 7.00 -6.58
CA CYS A 233 -16.41 6.33 -5.30
C CYS A 233 -15.10 5.64 -4.88
N VAL A 234 -15.06 5.18 -3.63
CA VAL A 234 -13.91 4.52 -3.01
C VAL A 234 -14.07 3.00 -2.97
N VAL A 235 -13.04 2.30 -3.45
CA VAL A 235 -12.81 0.87 -3.24
C VAL A 235 -11.66 0.74 -2.24
N ALA A 236 -11.97 0.35 -1.01
CA ALA A 236 -10.97 0.10 0.02
C ALA A 236 -11.13 -1.30 0.57
N TRP A 237 -10.00 -1.95 0.88
CA TRP A 237 -10.01 -3.19 1.64
C TRP A 237 -8.69 -3.39 2.35
N ALA A 238 -8.75 -4.25 3.37
CA ALA A 238 -7.58 -4.82 4.00
C ALA A 238 -7.77 -6.32 4.11
N SER A 239 -6.83 -7.08 3.55
CA SER A 239 -7.00 -8.51 3.42
C SER A 239 -6.45 -9.29 4.60
N LEU A 240 -7.11 -10.41 4.91
CA LEU A 240 -6.53 -11.47 5.70
C LEU A 240 -6.81 -12.82 5.04
N THR A 241 -5.84 -13.72 5.16
CA THR A 241 -6.09 -15.12 4.87
C THR A 241 -6.98 -15.69 5.97
N ASP A 242 -8.05 -16.37 5.55
CA ASP A 242 -9.04 -16.93 6.47
C ASP A 242 -8.41 -17.88 7.50
N GLY A 243 -8.88 -17.76 8.75
CA GLY A 243 -8.37 -18.50 9.92
C GLY A 243 -7.21 -17.83 10.67
N ASP A 244 -6.83 -16.58 10.37
CA ASP A 244 -5.76 -15.84 11.05
C ASP A 244 -6.30 -14.71 11.98
N PHE A 245 -7.13 -15.11 12.97
CA PHE A 245 -7.87 -14.17 13.82
C PHE A 245 -7.00 -13.29 14.71
N GLN A 246 -5.88 -13.81 15.23
CA GLN A 246 -4.96 -13.02 16.06
C GLN A 246 -4.29 -11.92 15.25
N LYS A 247 -3.83 -12.24 14.04
CA LYS A 247 -3.25 -11.25 13.13
C LYS A 247 -4.27 -10.17 12.75
N ALA A 248 -5.54 -10.54 12.55
CA ALA A 248 -6.60 -9.57 12.27
C ALA A 248 -6.79 -8.57 13.43
N GLN A 249 -6.83 -9.05 14.68
CA GLN A 249 -6.96 -8.18 15.86
C GLN A 249 -5.74 -7.27 16.06
N GLU A 250 -4.53 -7.82 15.95
CA GLU A 250 -3.29 -7.03 16.05
C GLU A 250 -3.22 -5.97 14.96
N TRP A 251 -3.58 -6.33 13.73
CA TRP A 251 -3.53 -5.43 12.59
C TRP A 251 -4.55 -4.29 12.72
N LEU A 252 -5.80 -4.59 13.12
CA LEU A 252 -6.82 -3.58 13.40
C LEU A 252 -6.43 -2.67 14.56
N GLY A 253 -5.94 -3.24 15.67
CA GLY A 253 -5.55 -2.46 16.85
C GLY A 253 -4.39 -1.49 16.58
N ARG A 254 -3.56 -1.77 15.57
CA ARG A 254 -2.40 -0.95 15.18
C ARG A 254 -2.63 -0.10 13.93
N SER A 255 -3.76 -0.28 13.27
CA SER A 255 -4.13 0.49 12.07
C SER A 255 -4.33 1.95 12.43
N LEU A 256 -3.69 2.83 11.66
CA LEU A 256 -3.77 4.27 11.86
C LEU A 256 -4.71 4.89 10.82
N THR A 257 -5.52 5.84 11.26
CA THR A 257 -6.38 6.65 10.42
C THR A 257 -6.19 8.13 10.73
N TRP A 258 -6.61 8.98 9.79
CA TRP A 258 -6.51 10.42 9.94
C TRP A 258 -7.67 10.95 10.78
N ARG A 259 -7.33 11.73 11.80
CA ARG A 259 -8.27 12.60 12.51
C ARG A 259 -8.05 14.03 12.05
N GLY A 260 -9.03 14.56 11.31
CA GLY A 260 -8.89 15.86 10.68
C GLY A 260 -7.73 15.90 9.70
N SER A 261 -7.11 17.08 9.55
CA SER A 261 -6.07 17.33 8.55
C SER A 261 -4.65 17.18 9.08
N ASP A 262 -4.38 16.68 10.29
CA ASP A 262 -2.97 16.57 10.72
C ASP A 262 -2.66 15.52 11.79
N GLN A 263 -3.61 14.70 12.24
CA GLN A 263 -3.33 13.75 13.32
C GLN A 263 -3.54 12.32 12.86
N LEU A 264 -2.61 11.43 13.21
CA LEU A 264 -2.74 9.99 13.00
C LEU A 264 -3.09 9.30 14.32
N GLU A 265 -4.29 8.73 14.37
CA GLU A 265 -4.77 7.99 15.52
C GLU A 265 -5.04 6.53 15.19
N ASN A 266 -5.13 5.69 16.22
CA ASN A 266 -5.59 4.32 16.00
C ASN A 266 -7.03 4.32 15.52
N LEU A 267 -7.40 3.31 14.73
CA LEU A 267 -8.77 3.10 14.28
C LEU A 267 -9.76 2.95 15.46
N ASN A 268 -9.27 2.61 16.66
CA ASN A 268 -10.01 2.69 17.93
C ASN A 268 -11.37 1.96 17.90
N GLY A 269 -11.42 0.78 17.28
CA GLY A 269 -12.64 -0.04 17.20
C GLY A 269 -13.65 0.41 16.14
N ARG A 270 -13.38 1.48 15.38
CA ARG A 270 -14.21 1.85 14.21
C ARG A 270 -14.15 0.74 13.16
N LYS A 271 -15.30 0.37 12.59
CA LYS A 271 -15.38 -0.67 11.55
C LYS A 271 -14.61 -0.18 10.31
N PRO A 272 -13.60 -0.91 9.80
CA PRO A 272 -12.95 -0.53 8.56
C PRO A 272 -13.88 -0.68 7.35
N LEU A 273 -13.62 0.10 6.31
CA LEU A 273 -14.29 -0.02 5.02
C LEU A 273 -13.78 -1.27 4.30
N CYS A 274 -14.72 -2.07 3.79
CA CYS A 274 -14.43 -3.19 2.91
C CYS A 274 -15.36 -3.16 1.70
N VAL A 275 -14.76 -3.01 0.53
CA VAL A 275 -15.37 -3.17 -0.78
C VAL A 275 -14.71 -4.40 -1.42
N ASN A 276 -15.50 -5.44 -1.68
CA ASN A 276 -14.96 -6.72 -2.12
C ASN A 276 -14.41 -6.59 -3.55
N PRO A 277 -13.10 -6.80 -3.81
CA PRO A 277 -12.51 -6.58 -5.14
C PRO A 277 -12.99 -7.60 -6.19
N LEU A 278 -13.57 -8.73 -5.78
CA LEU A 278 -14.20 -9.68 -6.70
C LEU A 278 -15.61 -9.26 -7.12
N LEU A 279 -16.29 -8.44 -6.32
CA LEU A 279 -17.66 -7.98 -6.60
C LEU A 279 -17.70 -6.49 -6.99
N GLY A 280 -16.66 -5.73 -6.68
CA GLY A 280 -16.57 -4.27 -6.83
C GLY A 280 -17.63 -3.51 -6.05
N ALA A 281 -18.09 -4.09 -4.95
CA ALA A 281 -19.24 -3.63 -4.17
C ALA A 281 -19.01 -3.80 -2.67
N ARG A 282 -19.57 -2.87 -1.88
CA ARG A 282 -19.68 -2.99 -0.43
C ARG A 282 -20.79 -3.99 -0.07
N THR A 283 -20.42 -5.26 0.04
CA THR A 283 -21.32 -6.36 0.41
C THR A 283 -20.58 -7.40 1.25
N GLU A 284 -21.31 -8.04 2.18
CA GLU A 284 -20.81 -9.15 2.98
C GLU A 284 -21.04 -10.51 2.27
N GLU A 285 -21.57 -10.49 1.04
CA GLU A 285 -21.70 -11.68 0.20
C GLU A 285 -20.33 -12.30 -0.09
N ARG A 286 -20.25 -13.63 0.05
CA ARG A 286 -19.07 -14.39 -0.30
C ARG A 286 -18.97 -14.56 -1.82
N ALA A 287 -17.94 -13.95 -2.41
CA ALA A 287 -17.60 -14.15 -3.80
C ALA A 287 -16.87 -15.50 -3.98
N PRO A 288 -17.43 -16.47 -4.71
CA PRO A 288 -16.78 -17.76 -4.91
C PRO A 288 -15.54 -17.59 -5.80
N ALA A 289 -14.54 -18.46 -5.62
CA ALA A 289 -13.27 -18.38 -6.34
C ALA A 289 -13.44 -18.39 -7.88
N ARG A 290 -14.52 -18.96 -8.41
CA ARG A 290 -14.82 -18.90 -9.85
C ARG A 290 -14.91 -17.48 -10.42
N LEU A 291 -15.14 -16.46 -9.58
CA LEU A 291 -15.21 -15.06 -9.97
C LEU A 291 -13.84 -14.36 -10.02
N ASN A 292 -12.80 -14.93 -9.41
CA ASN A 292 -11.45 -14.35 -9.47
C ASN A 292 -10.90 -14.41 -10.90
N LEU A 293 -10.83 -13.24 -11.53
CA LEU A 293 -10.44 -13.04 -12.92
C LEU A 293 -8.95 -13.30 -13.15
N GLY A 294 -8.12 -13.15 -12.11
CA GLY A 294 -6.69 -13.41 -12.22
C GLY A 294 -5.86 -12.90 -11.05
N SER A 295 -5.24 -13.82 -10.34
CA SER A 295 -4.11 -13.55 -9.44
C SER A 295 -2.79 -13.67 -10.18
N VAL A 296 -1.77 -12.93 -9.73
CA VAL A 296 -0.45 -12.90 -10.38
C VAL A 296 0.63 -12.70 -9.34
N ASN A 297 1.78 -13.38 -9.49
CA ASN A 297 3.05 -12.90 -8.96
C ASN A 297 3.82 -12.23 -10.10
N ALA A 298 3.80 -10.90 -10.13
CA ALA A 298 4.43 -10.09 -11.18
C ALA A 298 5.85 -9.66 -10.81
N THR A 299 6.38 -10.18 -9.69
CA THR A 299 7.70 -9.80 -9.20
C THR A 299 8.78 -10.13 -10.23
N GLY A 300 9.57 -9.13 -10.57
CA GLY A 300 10.67 -9.24 -11.53
C GLY A 300 10.25 -9.12 -13.00
N LEU A 301 8.96 -8.96 -13.30
CA LEU A 301 8.53 -8.65 -14.66
C LEU A 301 8.90 -7.21 -15.05
N GLU A 302 9.18 -7.02 -16.34
CA GLU A 302 9.42 -5.70 -16.90
C GLU A 302 8.16 -4.82 -16.84
N TRP A 303 8.36 -3.52 -16.66
CA TRP A 303 7.25 -2.56 -16.66
C TRP A 303 6.50 -2.61 -18.00
N GLY A 304 5.17 -2.72 -17.94
CA GLY A 304 4.31 -2.85 -19.12
C GLY A 304 4.09 -4.28 -19.61
N ALA A 305 4.80 -5.28 -19.07
CA ALA A 305 4.51 -6.67 -19.36
C ALA A 305 3.13 -7.06 -18.82
N ARG A 306 2.31 -7.72 -19.66
CA ARG A 306 1.04 -8.29 -19.22
C ARG A 306 1.27 -9.74 -18.77
N PRO A 307 1.12 -10.04 -17.48
CA PRO A 307 1.38 -11.38 -16.95
C PRO A 307 0.30 -12.39 -17.36
N ALA A 308 0.64 -13.68 -17.30
CA ALA A 308 -0.35 -14.75 -17.40
C ALA A 308 -1.14 -14.85 -16.09
N PHE A 309 -2.47 -14.79 -16.18
CA PHE A 309 -3.35 -14.80 -15.02
C PHE A 309 -3.60 -16.19 -14.48
N LEU A 310 -3.38 -16.38 -13.17
CA LEU A 310 -3.84 -17.55 -12.44
C LEU A 310 -5.29 -17.29 -12.01
N LYS A 311 -6.25 -17.88 -12.74
CA LYS A 311 -7.67 -17.75 -12.41
C LYS A 311 -8.06 -18.63 -11.23
N ARG A 312 -9.16 -18.28 -10.57
CA ARG A 312 -9.83 -19.11 -9.55
C ARG A 312 -8.94 -19.52 -8.37
N GLN A 313 -8.04 -18.64 -7.97
CA GLN A 313 -7.09 -18.90 -6.91
C GLN A 313 -7.70 -18.70 -5.53
N VAL A 314 -8.50 -17.65 -5.35
CA VAL A 314 -9.07 -17.26 -4.06
C VAL A 314 -10.54 -16.91 -4.17
N TRP A 315 -11.32 -17.26 -3.14
CA TRP A 315 -12.61 -16.63 -2.85
C TRP A 315 -12.34 -15.38 -2.00
N ALA A 316 -13.31 -14.45 -1.95
CA ALA A 316 -13.20 -13.26 -1.11
C ALA A 316 -14.55 -12.88 -0.47
N GLN A 317 -14.53 -12.45 0.79
CA GLN A 317 -15.72 -12.01 1.52
C GLN A 317 -15.35 -10.86 2.46
N CYS A 318 -16.15 -9.80 2.46
CA CYS A 318 -16.03 -8.79 3.51
C CYS A 318 -16.76 -9.30 4.75
N GLU A 319 -16.06 -9.33 5.89
CA GLU A 319 -16.63 -9.68 7.19
C GLU A 319 -16.04 -8.73 8.24
N ASN A 320 -16.91 -8.10 9.04
CA ASN A 320 -16.50 -7.13 10.07
C ASN A 320 -15.56 -6.01 9.57
N GLY A 321 -15.67 -5.63 8.29
CA GLY A 321 -14.86 -4.57 7.69
C GLY A 321 -13.48 -5.03 7.19
N LEU A 322 -13.16 -6.32 7.27
CA LEU A 322 -11.96 -6.91 6.71
C LEU A 322 -12.29 -7.82 5.53
N LEU A 323 -11.36 -7.94 4.58
CA LEU A 323 -11.50 -8.82 3.43
C LEU A 323 -10.89 -10.18 3.72
N HIS A 324 -11.73 -11.16 4.03
CA HIS A 324 -11.31 -12.54 4.19
C HIS A 324 -11.10 -13.18 2.82
N THR A 325 -9.95 -13.82 2.64
CA THR A 325 -9.62 -14.53 1.41
C THR A 325 -9.30 -16.00 1.68
N GLY A 326 -9.63 -16.85 0.72
CA GLY A 326 -9.13 -18.22 0.70
C GLY A 326 -7.60 -18.26 0.54
N ARG A 327 -6.97 -19.34 1.00
CA ARG A 327 -5.55 -19.58 0.69
C ARG A 327 -5.37 -19.79 -0.83
N PRO A 328 -4.46 -19.06 -1.48
CA PRO A 328 -4.22 -19.26 -2.91
C PRO A 328 -3.67 -20.67 -3.17
N LYS A 329 -4.12 -21.27 -4.28
CA LYS A 329 -3.76 -22.66 -4.64
C LYS A 329 -2.34 -22.78 -5.17
N SER A 330 -1.89 -21.79 -5.94
CA SER A 330 -0.57 -21.79 -6.56
C SER A 330 0.54 -21.48 -5.56
N ALA A 331 1.63 -22.25 -5.62
CA ALA A 331 2.82 -21.98 -4.81
C ALA A 331 3.53 -20.66 -5.18
N SER A 332 3.28 -20.12 -6.37
CA SER A 332 3.81 -18.82 -6.81
C SER A 332 3.19 -17.62 -6.09
N LEU A 333 2.02 -17.80 -5.48
CA LEU A 333 1.28 -16.76 -4.73
C LEU A 333 1.59 -16.90 -3.24
N ARG A 334 2.88 -16.89 -2.91
CA ARG A 334 3.39 -16.96 -1.54
C ARG A 334 4.59 -16.02 -1.41
N ASP A 335 4.68 -15.34 -0.28
CA ASP A 335 5.80 -14.44 -0.06
C ASP A 335 7.11 -15.17 0.14
N THR A 336 8.13 -14.65 -0.52
CA THR A 336 9.51 -15.11 -0.45
C THR A 336 10.41 -13.94 -0.06
N GLY A 337 11.68 -14.21 0.22
CA GLY A 337 12.65 -13.19 0.61
C GLY A 337 12.92 -13.13 2.12
N SER A 338 13.45 -11.98 2.54
CA SER A 338 13.91 -11.76 3.90
C SER A 338 12.75 -11.60 4.89
N TRP A 339 13.06 -11.53 6.19
CA TRP A 339 12.06 -11.26 7.21
C TRP A 339 11.37 -9.90 7.01
N THR A 340 12.08 -8.85 6.59
CA THR A 340 11.48 -7.54 6.34
C THR A 340 10.61 -7.55 5.10
N ASP A 341 10.97 -8.29 4.06
CA ASP A 341 10.16 -8.40 2.84
C ASP A 341 8.79 -9.02 3.14
N ARG A 342 8.73 -10.04 4.00
CA ARG A 342 7.48 -10.68 4.46
C ARG A 342 6.64 -9.83 5.43
N ARG A 343 7.12 -8.64 5.81
CA ARG A 343 6.40 -7.68 6.67
C ARG A 343 5.89 -6.47 5.88
N LYS A 344 6.23 -6.38 4.59
CA LYS A 344 5.66 -5.41 3.65
C LYS A 344 4.45 -6.03 2.96
N VAL A 345 3.88 -5.30 2.01
CA VAL A 345 2.85 -5.84 1.11
C VAL A 345 3.37 -7.05 0.34
N ASP A 346 2.46 -7.97 0.02
CA ASP A 346 2.77 -9.23 -0.63
C ASP A 346 3.50 -9.03 -1.97
N GLY A 347 4.42 -9.96 -2.29
CA GLY A 347 5.14 -9.99 -3.57
C GLY A 347 4.30 -10.49 -4.76
N TYR A 348 2.99 -10.51 -4.61
CA TYR A 348 2.00 -10.95 -5.58
C TYR A 348 0.70 -10.16 -5.36
N ASN A 349 -0.21 -10.19 -6.33
CA ASN A 349 -1.52 -9.59 -6.22
C ASN A 349 -2.62 -10.62 -6.50
N LEU A 350 -3.48 -10.87 -5.51
CA LEU A 350 -4.57 -11.83 -5.60
C LEU A 350 -5.68 -11.39 -6.57
N PHE A 351 -5.78 -10.09 -6.84
CA PHE A 351 -6.88 -9.45 -7.55
C PHE A 351 -6.40 -8.65 -8.76
N TRP A 352 -5.22 -8.95 -9.31
CA TRP A 352 -4.59 -8.17 -10.38
C TRP A 352 -5.55 -7.90 -11.55
N ALA A 353 -6.16 -8.95 -12.11
CA ALA A 353 -7.07 -8.80 -13.24
C ALA A 353 -8.46 -8.30 -12.83
N ASP A 354 -8.84 -8.54 -11.58
CA ASP A 354 -10.10 -8.05 -11.01
C ASP A 354 -10.07 -6.51 -10.85
N ILE A 355 -8.93 -5.96 -10.43
CA ILE A 355 -8.65 -4.52 -10.31
C ILE A 355 -8.56 -3.88 -11.69
N GLU A 356 -7.85 -4.49 -12.65
CA GLU A 356 -7.79 -4.00 -14.04
C GLU A 356 -9.19 -3.84 -14.63
N ALA A 357 -10.04 -4.87 -14.47
CA ALA A 357 -11.41 -4.85 -14.96
C ALA A 357 -12.31 -3.84 -14.23
N ASP A 358 -12.18 -3.74 -12.90
CA ASP A 358 -12.94 -2.77 -12.08
C ASP A 358 -12.63 -1.33 -12.50
N ALA A 359 -11.34 -0.98 -12.55
CA ALA A 359 -10.92 0.37 -12.89
C ALA A 359 -11.31 0.77 -14.31
N ALA A 360 -11.20 -0.15 -15.28
CA ALA A 360 -11.69 0.08 -16.64
C ALA A 360 -13.21 0.32 -16.67
N ALA A 361 -13.99 -0.46 -15.93
CA ALA A 361 -15.45 -0.29 -15.86
C ALA A 361 -15.85 1.06 -15.25
N ARG A 362 -15.15 1.53 -14.21
CA ARG A 362 -15.41 2.83 -13.58
C ARG A 362 -15.05 4.01 -14.47
N VAL A 363 -13.93 3.93 -15.20
CA VAL A 363 -13.58 4.95 -16.20
C VAL A 363 -14.64 5.00 -17.30
N ALA A 364 -15.05 3.85 -17.84
CA ALA A 364 -16.11 3.79 -18.85
C ALA A 364 -17.46 4.28 -18.32
N ALA A 365 -17.77 4.06 -17.03
CA ALA A 365 -18.99 4.59 -16.41
C ALA A 365 -18.94 6.11 -16.25
N LEU A 366 -17.77 6.68 -15.95
CA LEU A 366 -17.57 8.12 -15.87
C LEU A 366 -17.74 8.79 -17.25
N GLU A 367 -17.14 8.22 -18.30
CA GLU A 367 -17.22 8.76 -19.66
C GLU A 367 -18.64 8.78 -20.23
N LYS A 368 -19.52 7.91 -19.72
CA LYS A 368 -20.95 7.89 -20.06
C LYS A 368 -21.77 8.94 -19.33
N ARG A 369 -21.24 9.59 -18.28
CA ARG A 369 -21.93 10.71 -17.63
C ARG A 369 -21.88 11.90 -18.58
N GLU A 370 -23.05 12.48 -18.89
CA GLU A 370 -23.09 13.73 -19.66
C GLU A 370 -22.21 14.78 -18.96
N PRO A 371 -21.37 15.52 -19.71
CA PRO A 371 -20.60 16.60 -19.11
C PRO A 371 -21.58 17.60 -18.50
N PRO A 372 -21.29 18.13 -17.29
CA PRO A 372 -22.18 19.11 -16.68
C PRO A 372 -22.36 20.29 -17.63
N VAL A 373 -23.62 20.63 -17.93
CA VAL A 373 -23.95 21.84 -18.69
C VAL A 373 -23.45 23.03 -17.88
N ILE A 374 -22.27 23.55 -18.23
CA ILE A 374 -21.80 24.83 -17.72
C ILE A 374 -22.72 25.88 -18.32
N ARG A 375 -23.79 26.23 -17.59
CA ARG A 375 -24.53 27.45 -17.87
C ARG A 375 -23.58 28.60 -17.58
N ALA A 376 -22.97 29.15 -18.64
CA ALA A 376 -22.32 30.44 -18.55
C ALA A 376 -23.34 31.42 -17.98
N SER A 377 -23.05 31.97 -16.80
CA SER A 377 -23.72 33.16 -16.31
C SER A 377 -23.54 34.24 -17.39
N GLN A 378 -24.64 34.57 -18.06
CA GLN A 378 -24.69 35.70 -18.99
C GLN A 378 -24.38 37.00 -18.23
N PRO A 379 -23.75 37.97 -18.90
CA PRO A 379 -23.04 39.09 -18.29
C PRO A 379 -23.90 40.02 -17.45
#